data_AF-D5EQD1-F1
#
_entry.id   AF-D5EQD1-F1
#
_cell.length_a   1.000
_cell.length_b   1.000
_cell.length_c   1.000
_cell.angle_alpha   90.00
_cell.angle_beta   90.00
_cell.angle_gamma   90.00
#
_symmetry.space_group_name_H-M   'P 1'
#
loop_
_entity.id
_entity.type
_entity.pdbx_description
1 polymer ?
#
loop_
_entity_poly.entity_id
_entity_poly.type
_entity_poly.pdbx_seq_one_letter_code
_entity_poly.pdbx_strand_id
1 'polypeptide(L)'
;MIIKLTNSELDMLREVARKHDFEERITWNLHQGNRGITLSEDDADEFREFCSDYLLSVGFDKAYRTNQAGEILEGLIDKLFVEE
;
A
#
# COMPACT_ATOMS: atom_id res chain seq x y z
N MET A 1 13.88 0.04 3.41
CA MET A 1 13.07 -0.37 4.58
C MET A 1 12.34 -1.70 4.34
N ILE A 2 11.94 -2.42 5.40
CA ILE A 2 11.12 -3.66 5.31
C ILE A 2 9.76 -3.39 5.94
N ILE A 3 8.68 -3.65 5.21
CA ILE A 3 7.29 -3.41 5.64
C ILE A 3 6.56 -4.75 5.74
N LYS A 4 5.91 -5.01 6.87
CA LYS A 4 5.10 -6.22 7.09
C LYS A 4 3.64 -5.97 6.75
N LEU A 5 3.05 -6.89 6.00
CA LEU A 5 1.71 -6.77 5.44
C LEU A 5 0.85 -7.97 5.81
N THR A 6 -0.42 -7.72 6.07
CA THR A 6 -1.48 -8.73 6.07
C THR A 6 -1.80 -9.16 4.63
N ASN A 7 -2.63 -10.19 4.47
CA ASN A 7 -3.03 -10.65 3.15
C ASN A 7 -3.80 -9.56 2.38
N SER A 8 -4.78 -8.94 3.04
CA SER A 8 -5.62 -7.91 2.42
C SER A 8 -4.80 -6.68 2.02
N GLU A 9 -3.84 -6.28 2.84
CA GLU A 9 -2.91 -5.19 2.51
C GLU A 9 -1.99 -5.56 1.35
N LEU A 10 -1.47 -6.78 1.30
CA LEU A 10 -0.63 -7.25 0.20
C LEU A 10 -1.40 -7.28 -1.13
N ASP A 11 -2.65 -7.74 -1.11
CA ASP A 11 -3.51 -7.77 -2.28
C ASP A 11 -3.83 -6.35 -2.77
N MET A 12 -4.18 -5.44 -1.85
CA MET A 12 -4.39 -4.03 -2.17
C MET A 12 -3.12 -3.35 -2.72
N LEU A 13 -1.97 -3.62 -2.10
CA LEU A 13 -0.69 -3.06 -2.53
C LEU A 13 -0.32 -3.52 -3.94
N ARG A 14 -0.57 -4.78 -4.28
CA ARG A 14 -0.39 -5.29 -5.66
C ARG A 14 -1.29 -4.58 -6.66
N GLU A 15 -2.54 -4.31 -6.28
CA GLU A 15 -3.47 -3.60 -7.13
C GLU A 15 -3.00 -2.17 -7.42
N VAL A 16 -2.58 -1.44 -6.38
CA VAL A 16 -2.00 -0.09 -6.53
C VAL A 16 -0.73 -0.14 -7.38
N ALA A 17 0.19 -1.06 -7.08
CA ALA A 17 1.45 -1.18 -7.82
C ALA A 17 1.24 -1.44 -9.31
N ARG A 18 0.26 -2.26 -9.68
CA ARG A 18 -0.08 -2.51 -11.09
C ARG A 18 -0.68 -1.30 -11.78
N LYS A 19 -1.54 -0.57 -11.06
CA LYS A 19 -2.22 0.60 -11.62
C LYS A 19 -1.26 1.76 -11.93
N HIS A 20 -0.13 1.80 -11.23
CA HIS A 20 0.90 2.84 -11.36
C HIS A 20 2.22 2.31 -11.96
N ASP A 21 2.22 1.13 -12.58
CA ASP A 21 3.40 0.50 -13.18
C ASP A 21 4.63 0.43 -12.24
N PHE A 22 4.40 0.24 -10.94
CA PHE A 22 5.41 0.31 -9.89
C PHE A 22 5.93 -1.05 -9.42
N GLU A 23 5.38 -2.17 -9.90
CA GLU A 23 5.70 -3.52 -9.40
C GLU A 23 7.20 -3.86 -9.44
N GLU A 24 7.95 -3.32 -10.43
CA GLU A 24 9.38 -3.59 -10.60
C GLU A 24 10.26 -2.91 -9.53
N ARG A 25 9.76 -1.87 -8.87
CA ARG A 25 10.46 -1.17 -7.78
C ARG A 25 10.25 -1.83 -6.43
N ILE A 26 9.35 -2.82 -6.35
CA ILE A 26 9.00 -3.52 -5.12
C ILE A 26 9.73 -4.85 -5.03
N THR A 27 10.50 -5.05 -3.97
CA THR A 27 11.03 -6.38 -3.65
C THR A 27 10.04 -7.13 -2.76
N TRP A 28 9.48 -8.23 -3.27
CA TRP A 28 8.45 -9.01 -2.60
C TRP A 28 9.05 -10.09 -1.70
N ASN A 29 8.86 -9.96 -0.38
CA ASN A 29 9.34 -10.92 0.61
C ASN A 29 8.18 -11.83 1.06
N LEU A 30 7.96 -12.91 0.33
CA LEU A 30 6.85 -13.86 0.56
C LEU A 30 7.40 -15.21 1.03
N HIS A 31 7.64 -15.34 2.33
CA HIS A 31 8.08 -16.60 2.96
C HIS A 31 6.98 -17.18 3.86
N GLN A 32 7.06 -18.47 4.19
CA GLN A 32 6.06 -19.12 5.06
C GLN A 32 5.91 -18.35 6.38
N GLY A 33 4.74 -17.73 6.57
CA GLY A 33 4.40 -16.93 7.74
C GLY A 33 4.87 -15.47 7.72
N ASN A 34 5.65 -15.05 6.72
CA ASN A 34 6.11 -13.66 6.58
C ASN A 34 5.72 -13.11 5.21
N ARG A 35 4.86 -12.09 5.21
CA ARG A 35 4.45 -11.36 4.02
C ARG A 35 4.85 -9.91 4.21
N GLY A 36 5.72 -9.45 3.35
CA GLY A 36 6.19 -8.07 3.40
C GLY A 36 6.82 -7.65 2.10
N ILE A 37 7.19 -6.39 2.06
CA ILE A 37 7.90 -5.80 0.93
C ILE A 37 9.14 -5.07 1.42
N THR A 38 10.10 -4.91 0.52
CA THR A 38 11.23 -4.03 0.69
C THR A 38 11.18 -2.96 -0.38
N LEU A 39 11.27 -1.71 0.08
CA LEU A 39 11.30 -0.48 -0.73
C LEU A 39 12.47 0.39 -0.26
N SER A 40 12.99 1.26 -1.12
CA SER A 40 13.78 2.41 -0.63
C SER A 40 12.86 3.42 0.09
N GLU A 41 13.43 4.41 0.75
CA GLU A 41 12.65 5.47 1.42
C GLU A 41 11.94 6.33 0.37
N ASP A 42 12.67 6.78 -0.66
CA ASP A 42 12.10 7.48 -1.82
C ASP A 42 10.95 6.68 -2.48
N ASP A 43 11.12 5.37 -2.66
CA ASP A 43 10.07 4.51 -3.23
C ASP A 43 8.87 4.38 -2.28
N ALA A 44 9.07 4.39 -0.97
CA ALA A 44 8.00 4.27 0.01
C ALA A 44 7.15 5.54 0.06
N ASP A 45 7.78 6.72 0.01
CA ASP A 45 7.09 8.00 -0.08
C ASP A 45 6.30 8.13 -1.39
N GLU A 46 6.92 7.80 -2.53
CA GLU A 46 6.22 7.80 -3.82
C GLU A 46 5.03 6.82 -3.82
N PHE A 47 5.22 5.62 -3.28
CA PHE A 47 4.15 4.63 -3.22
C PHE A 47 3.01 5.05 -2.29
N ARG A 48 3.33 5.79 -1.22
CA ARG A 48 2.33 6.38 -0.31
C ARG A 48 1.45 7.41 -1.01
N GLU A 49 2.01 8.20 -1.94
CA GLU A 49 1.22 9.10 -2.79
C GLU A 49 0.24 8.30 -3.66
N PHE A 50 0.68 7.19 -4.28
CA PHE A 50 -0.22 6.34 -5.07
C PHE A 50 -1.34 5.71 -4.23
N CYS A 51 -1.04 5.27 -3.00
CA CYS A 51 -2.08 4.79 -2.09
C CYS A 51 -3.08 5.90 -1.74
N SER A 52 -2.61 7.13 -1.54
CA SER A 52 -3.45 8.29 -1.23
C SER A 52 -4.36 8.65 -2.41
N ASP A 53 -3.83 8.65 -3.63
CA ASP A 53 -4.62 8.86 -4.84
C ASP A 53 -5.66 7.75 -5.04
N TYR A 54 -5.28 6.50 -4.78
CA TYR A 54 -6.20 5.38 -4.92
C TYR A 54 -7.30 5.40 -3.85
N LEU A 55 -6.97 5.84 -2.63
CA LEU A 55 -7.94 6.04 -1.54
C LEU A 55 -9.06 7.00 -1.96
N LEU A 56 -8.73 8.11 -2.64
CA LEU A 56 -9.74 9.04 -3.16
C LEU A 56 -10.65 8.41 -4.21
N SER A 57 -10.17 7.41 -4.94
CA SER A 57 -10.93 6.75 -6.01
C SER A 57 -11.84 5.64 -5.51
N VAL A 58 -11.41 4.83 -4.54
CA VAL A 58 -12.12 3.60 -4.14
C VAL A 58 -12.38 3.49 -2.63
N GLY A 59 -11.83 4.38 -1.83
CA GLY A 59 -11.82 4.29 -0.37
C GLY A 59 -13.12 4.69 0.31
N PHE A 60 -14.07 5.28 -0.42
CA PHE A 60 -15.30 5.83 0.13
C PHE A 60 -16.55 5.20 -0.47
N ASP A 61 -17.58 5.04 0.34
CA ASP A 61 -18.92 4.67 -0.13
C ASP A 61 -19.71 5.88 -0.67
N LYS A 62 -20.96 5.66 -1.11
CA LYS A 62 -21.83 6.73 -1.63
C LYS A 62 -22.19 7.81 -0.61
N ALA A 63 -22.01 7.53 0.69
CA ALA A 63 -22.23 8.46 1.78
C ALA A 63 -20.92 9.14 2.22
N TYR A 64 -19.84 9.00 1.43
CA TYR A 64 -18.50 9.51 1.73
C TYR A 64 -17.93 8.96 3.05
N ARG A 65 -18.33 7.74 3.44
CA ARG A 65 -17.75 7.04 4.57
C ARG A 65 -16.64 6.12 4.09
N THR A 66 -15.54 6.07 4.84
CA THR A 66 -14.46 5.13 4.58
C THR A 66 -15.03 3.71 4.55
N ASN A 67 -14.74 2.98 3.48
CA ASN A 67 -15.15 1.60 3.29
C ASN A 67 -13.96 0.65 3.59
N GLN A 68 -14.16 -0.66 3.41
CA GLN A 68 -13.11 -1.64 3.68
C GLN A 68 -11.83 -1.41 2.87
N ALA A 69 -11.93 -1.01 1.60
CA ALA A 69 -10.75 -0.69 0.79
C ALA A 69 -10.04 0.56 1.35
N GLY A 70 -10.83 1.55 1.80
CA GLY A 70 -10.31 2.75 2.43
C GLY A 70 -9.54 2.46 3.72
N GLU A 71 -10.08 1.62 4.60
CA GLU A 71 -9.39 1.21 5.83
C GLU A 71 -8.04 0.52 5.54
N ILE A 72 -7.99 -0.32 4.50
CA ILE A 72 -6.75 -1.00 4.09
C ILE A 72 -5.75 0.02 3.54
N LEU A 73 -6.19 0.96 2.70
CA LEU A 73 -5.33 1.97 2.10
C LEU A 73 -4.79 2.95 3.13
N GLU A 74 -5.61 3.39 4.09
CA GLU A 74 -5.15 4.19 5.23
C GLU A 74 -4.07 3.45 6.04
N GLY A 75 -4.27 2.15 6.31
CA GLY A 75 -3.27 1.34 7.00
C GLY A 75 -1.97 1.15 6.21
N LEU A 76 -2.05 1.06 4.87
CA LEU A 76 -0.87 1.04 4.00
C LEU A 76 -0.12 2.37 4.04
N ILE A 77 -0.83 3.51 3.94
CA ILE A 77 -0.26 4.86 3.99
C ILE A 77 0.50 5.09 5.29
N ASP A 78 -0.05 4.63 6.41
CA ASP A 78 0.59 4.71 7.73
C ASP A 78 1.89 3.88 7.79
N LYS A 79 1.86 2.64 7.26
CA LYS A 79 3.04 1.76 7.24
C LYS A 79 4.16 2.18 6.29
N LEU A 80 3.81 2.93 5.25
CA LEU A 80 4.74 3.47 4.26
C LEU A 80 5.35 4.79 4.72
N PHE A 81 4.82 5.40 5.79
CA PHE A 81 5.38 6.62 6.34
C PHE A 81 6.77 6.36 6.93
N VAL A 82 7.76 7.09 6.42
CA VAL A 82 9.12 7.10 6.96
C VAL A 82 9.32 8.43 7.67
N GLU A 83 9.62 8.40 8.97
CA GLU A 83 10.04 9.61 9.70
C GLU A 83 11.47 9.97 9.25
N GLU A 84 11.64 11.15 8.64
CA GLU A 84 12.94 11.75 8.28
C GLU A 84 13.85 12.02 9.50
#